data_AF-A0A7J2V143-F1
#
_entry.id   AF-A0A7J2V143-F1
#
_cell.length_a   1.000
_cell.length_b   1.000
_cell.length_c   1.000
_cell.angle_alpha   90.00
_cell.angle_beta   90.00
_cell.angle_gamma   90.00
#
_symmetry.space_group_name_H-M   'P 1'
#
loop_
_entity.id
_entity.type
_entity.pdbx_description
1 polymer ?
#
loop_
_entity_poly.entity_id
_entity_poly.type
_entity_poly.pdbx_seq_one_letter_code
_entity_poly.pdbx_strand_id
1 'polypeptide(L)' 'MGAESSSEKQEKGSGVVELRLRGVVEGFGEGILLVIDDFISFLGDLDPKKGVLRKKGYEDVEVRDKILVFRGSRGST' A
#
# COMPACT_ATOMS: atom_id res chain seq x y z
N MET A 1 -9.24 -11.84 -39.85
CA MET A 1 -9.35 -10.37 -39.89
C MET A 1 -10.72 -10.03 -39.31
N GLY A 2 -10.91 -9.43 -38.16
CA GLY A 2 -10.08 -9.00 -37.04
C GLY A 2 -11.12 -8.71 -35.96
N ALA A 3 -11.17 -9.52 -34.92
CA ALA A 3 -12.00 -9.26 -33.76
C ALA A 3 -11.16 -8.44 -32.80
N GLU A 4 -11.42 -7.13 -32.72
CA GLU A 4 -10.89 -6.28 -31.66
C GLU A 4 -12.06 -5.41 -31.20
N SER A 5 -12.75 -5.91 -30.17
CA SER A 5 -12.50 -5.54 -28.78
C SER A 5 -13.24 -4.25 -28.43
N SER A 6 -14.51 -4.46 -28.10
CA SER A 6 -15.33 -3.54 -27.31
C SER A 6 -14.52 -3.10 -26.11
N SER A 7 -14.06 -1.85 -26.15
CA SER A 7 -13.40 -1.23 -25.02
C SER A 7 -14.46 -0.96 -23.97
N GLU A 8 -14.61 -1.92 -23.06
CA GLU A 8 -15.42 -1.81 -21.86
C GLU A 8 -14.81 -0.69 -21.01
N LYS A 9 -15.32 0.52 -21.19
CA LYS A 9 -15.08 1.64 -20.29
C LYS A 9 -15.70 1.23 -18.95
N GLN A 10 -14.88 0.66 -18.08
CA GLN A 10 -15.23 0.51 -16.68
C GLN A 10 -15.37 1.91 -16.08
N GLU A 11 -16.62 2.34 -15.93
CA GLU A 11 -17.00 3.39 -15.00
C GLU A 11 -16.45 3.03 -13.62
N LYS A 12 -15.50 3.82 -13.12
CA LYS A 12 -15.08 3.74 -11.73
C LYS A 12 -16.25 4.19 -10.86
N GLY A 13 -17.06 3.22 -10.41
CA GLY A 13 -18.05 3.46 -9.39
C GLY A 13 -17.37 4.03 -8.14
N SER A 14 -17.76 5.24 -7.72
CA SER A 14 -17.35 5.81 -6.43
C SER A 14 -18.17 5.12 -5.32
N GLY A 15 -17.83 3.86 -5.04
CA GLY A 15 -18.36 3.14 -3.89
C GLY A 15 -17.48 3.39 -2.67
N VAL A 16 -18.09 3.70 -1.52
CA VAL A 16 -17.39 3.61 -0.24
C VAL A 16 -17.37 2.13 0.14
N VAL A 17 -16.16 1.57 0.30
CA VAL A 17 -15.98 0.19 0.75
C VAL A 17 -15.45 0.24 2.18
N GLU A 18 -16.21 -0.34 3.11
CA GLU A 18 -15.79 -0.49 4.50
C GLU A 18 -15.26 -1.92 4.72
N LEU A 19 -14.02 -2.02 5.21
CA LEU A 19 -13.37 -3.30 5.50
C LEU A 19 -13.22 -3.47 7.02
N ARG A 20 -13.72 -4.59 7.54
CA ARG A 20 -13.53 -4.98 8.94
C ARG A 20 -12.37 -5.95 9.06
N LEU A 21 -11.31 -5.52 9.73
CA LEU A 21 -10.10 -6.31 9.95
C LEU A 21 -9.94 -6.68 11.43
N ARG A 22 -9.03 -7.61 11.71
CA ARG A 22 -8.62 -7.93 13.08
C ARG A 22 -7.71 -6.82 13.60
N GLY A 23 -8.18 -6.03 14.56
CA GLY A 23 -7.37 -5.05 15.26
C GLY A 23 -6.28 -5.70 16.11
N VAL A 24 -5.06 -5.15 16.05
CA VAL A 24 -3.92 -5.57 16.89
C VAL A 24 -3.68 -4.57 18.02
N VAL A 25 -3.88 -3.28 17.75
CA VAL A 25 -3.74 -2.16 18.68
C VAL A 25 -4.91 -1.21 18.54
N GLU A 26 -5.26 -0.50 19.62
CA GLU A 26 -6.29 0.55 19.61
C GLU A 26 -5.73 1.85 19.04
N GLY A 27 -6.58 2.64 18.38
CA GLY A 27 -6.21 3.94 17.82
C GLY A 27 -7.07 4.33 16.62
N PHE A 28 -7.03 5.61 16.24
CA PHE A 28 -7.65 6.13 15.02
C PHE A 28 -6.61 6.89 14.20
N GLY A 29 -6.61 6.66 12.89
CA GLY A 29 -5.72 7.33 11.94
C GLY A 29 -6.42 7.56 10.62
N GLU A 30 -6.25 8.74 10.06
CA GLU A 30 -6.76 9.15 8.75
C GLU A 30 -5.58 9.67 7.92
N GLY A 31 -5.57 9.37 6.62
CA GLY A 31 -4.50 9.77 5.74
C GLY A 31 -4.60 9.17 4.35
N ILE A 32 -3.65 9.54 3.50
CA ILE A 32 -3.56 9.03 2.13
C ILE A 32 -3.06 7.59 2.18
N LEU A 33 -3.74 6.70 1.46
CA LEU A 33 -3.32 5.30 1.32
C LEU A 33 -2.05 5.19 0.47
N LEU A 34 -1.06 4.48 1.00
CA LEU A 34 0.10 4.01 0.25
C LEU A 34 0.05 2.48 0.20
N VAL A 35 -0.27 1.95 -0.98
CA VAL A 35 -0.36 0.51 -1.21
C VAL A 35 0.95 0.00 -1.80
N ILE A 36 1.56 -0.96 -1.12
CA ILE A 36 2.77 -1.65 -1.55
C ILE A 36 2.40 -3.09 -1.78
N ASP A 37 2.39 -3.50 -3.05
CA ASP A 37 2.00 -4.84 -3.45
C ASP A 37 3.17 -5.85 -3.35
N ASP A 38 3.92 -5.76 -2.25
CA ASP A 38 5.04 -6.64 -1.91
C ASP A 38 5.14 -6.75 -0.38
N PHE A 39 6.01 -7.63 0.09
CA PHE A 39 6.43 -7.71 1.47
C PHE A 39 7.60 -6.75 1.73
N ILE A 40 7.56 -6.08 2.88
CA ILE A 40 8.55 -5.08 3.32
C ILE A 40 9.13 -5.45 4.68
N SER A 41 10.32 -4.96 5.00
CA SER A 41 10.91 -5.03 6.34
C SER A 41 11.08 -3.63 6.93
N PHE A 42 10.49 -3.36 8.09
CA PHE A 42 10.66 -2.07 8.76
C PHE A 42 12.10 -1.81 9.22
N LEU A 43 12.89 -2.87 9.46
CA LEU A 43 14.29 -2.76 9.88
C LEU A 43 15.26 -2.64 8.70
N GLY A 44 14.97 -3.30 7.58
CA GLY A 44 15.87 -3.38 6.43
C GLY A 44 15.52 -2.43 5.29
N ASP A 45 14.23 -2.28 4.98
CA ASP A 45 13.76 -1.58 3.79
C ASP A 45 13.40 -0.12 4.05
N LEU A 46 13.31 0.32 5.31
CA LEU A 46 12.90 1.67 5.68
C LEU A 46 14.07 2.46 6.29
N ASP A 47 14.28 3.69 5.83
CA ASP A 47 15.16 4.64 6.50
C ASP A 47 14.47 5.17 7.77
N PRO A 48 14.95 4.86 8.99
CA PRO A 48 14.28 5.25 10.22
C PRO A 48 14.36 6.76 10.49
N LYS A 49 15.31 7.48 9.88
CA LYS A 49 15.47 8.93 10.07
C LYS A 49 14.61 9.72 9.11
N LYS A 50 14.50 9.22 7.87
CA LYS A 50 13.81 9.95 6.79
C LYS A 50 12.39 9.44 6.53
N GLY A 51 12.05 8.22 6.95
CA GLY A 51 10.75 7.62 6.65
C GLY A 51 10.57 7.32 5.16
N VAL A 52 11.64 6.93 4.46
CA VAL A 52 11.61 6.59 3.02
C VAL A 52 12.01 5.14 2.82
N LEU A 53 11.38 4.50 1.85
CA LEU A 53 11.72 3.15 1.44
C LEU A 53 13.00 3.13 0.59
N ARG A 54 13.84 2.14 0.86
CA ARG A 54 15.09 1.82 0.15
C ARG A 54 14.98 0.53 -0.67
N LYS A 55 13.78 -0.04 -0.73
CA LYS A 55 13.48 -1.29 -1.40
C LYS A 55 13.45 -1.09 -2.91
N LYS A 56 14.03 -2.04 -3.64
CA LYS A 56 14.03 -2.01 -5.11
C LYS A 56 12.60 -1.98 -5.68
N GLY A 57 12.31 -1.01 -6.55
CA GLY A 57 10.99 -0.75 -7.13
C GLY A 57 10.08 0.17 -6.30
N TYR A 58 10.54 0.58 -5.11
CA TYR A 58 9.85 1.52 -4.22
C TYR A 58 10.84 2.55 -3.65
N GLU A 59 11.94 2.81 -4.37
CA GLU A 59 12.97 3.75 -3.94
C GLU A 59 12.37 5.16 -3.76
N ASP A 60 12.76 5.82 -2.67
CA ASP A 60 12.35 7.20 -2.32
C ASP A 60 10.84 7.38 -2.10
N VAL A 61 10.09 6.30 -1.95
CA VAL A 61 8.69 6.36 -1.51
C VAL A 61 8.63 6.71 -0.03
N GLU A 62 8.18 7.92 0.28
CA GLU A 62 7.97 8.40 1.65
C GLU A 62 6.73 7.75 2.27
N VAL A 63 6.84 7.23 3.50
CA VAL A 63 5.74 6.59 4.25
C VAL A 63 5.15 7.48 5.34
N ARG A 64 5.79 8.63 5.60
CA ARG A 64 5.34 9.59 6.63
C ARG A 64 3.93 10.09 6.33
N ASP A 65 3.10 10.18 7.38
CA ASP A 65 1.72 10.68 7.34
C ASP A 65 0.79 9.95 6.35
N LYS A 66 1.14 8.71 5.99
CA LYS A 66 0.36 7.84 5.10
C LYS A 66 -0.13 6.60 5.82
N ILE A 67 -1.26 6.07 5.36
CA ILE A 67 -1.76 4.76 5.77
C ILE A 67 -1.07 3.71 4.90
N LEU A 68 -0.13 2.97 5.49
CA LEU A 68 0.65 1.96 4.79
C LEU A 68 -0.10 0.63 4.71
N VAL A 69 -0.34 0.15 3.50
CA VAL A 69 -0.95 -1.16 3.23
C VAL A 69 0.05 -2.02 2.47
N PHE A 70 0.37 -3.19 3.01
CA PHE A 70 1.37 -4.10 2.44
C PHE A 70 0.96 -5.55 2.68
N ARG A 71 1.48 -6.48 1.86
CA ARG A 71 1.08 -7.91 1.92
C ARG A 71 1.48 -8.59 3.23
N GLY A 72 2.59 -8.19 3.81
CA GLY A 72 3.12 -8.71 5.07
C GLY A 72 4.58 -8.28 5.29
N SER A 73 5.11 -8.55 6.48
CA SER A 73 6.51 -8.24 6.78
C SER A 73 7.45 -9.42 6.51
N ARG A 74 8.68 -9.16 6.04
CA ARG A 74 9.75 -10.18 5.98
C ARG A 74 10.69 -10.01 7.17
N GLY A 75 11.03 -11.13 7.81
CA GLY A 75 12.05 -11.17 8.86
C GLY A 75 11.70 -10.36 10.11
N SER A 76 10.43 -10.40 10.56
CA SER A 76 10.03 -9.80 11.83
C SER A 76 10.69 -10.56 12.98
N THR A 77 11.89 -10.10 13.32
CA THR A 77 12.75 -10.63 14.38
C THR A 77 13.18 -9.46 15.23
#